data_AF-A0A820N4W2-F1
#
_entry.id   AF-A0A820N4W2-F1
#
_cell.length_a   1.000
_cell.length_b   1.000
_cell.length_c   1.000
_cell.angle_alpha   90.00
_cell.angle_beta   90.00
_cell.angle_gamma   90.00
#
_symmetry.space_group_name_H-M   'P 1'
#
loop_
_entity.id
_entity.type
_entity.pdbx_description
1 polymer ?
#
loop_
_entity_poly.entity_id
_entity_poly.type
_entity_poly.pdbx_seq_one_letter_code
_entity_poly.pdbx_strand_id
1 'polypeptide(L)'
;LQNLTLDNFDGQKDKQHSSAFITFPHLEQLDITFTHVDYAEQFLFEKNTRLPRLLELHIGYDTLAMVTNNFTNDLARFNCSQIKCLVTKELYVPPKDFHLYFPLL
;
A
#
# COMPACT_ATOMS: atom_id res chain seq x y z
N LEU A 1 -5.01 -13.42 9.97
CA LEU A 1 -3.64 -12.99 9.62
C LEU A 1 -3.48 -11.56 10.12
N GLN A 2 -2.58 -11.31 11.07
CA GLN A 2 -2.33 -9.98 11.63
C GLN A 2 -1.18 -9.27 10.93
N ASN A 3 -0.14 -10.02 10.57
CA ASN A 3 1.04 -9.48 9.89
C ASN A 3 1.25 -10.23 8.58
N LEU A 4 1.61 -9.51 7.53
CA LEU A 4 1.96 -10.08 6.24
C LEU A 4 3.24 -9.41 5.73
N THR A 5 4.24 -10.21 5.40
CA THR A 5 5.45 -9.78 4.70
C THR A 5 5.48 -10.46 3.34
N LEU A 6 5.72 -9.70 2.30
CA LEU A 6 5.96 -10.21 0.95
C LEU A 6 7.33 -9.74 0.49
N ASP A 7 8.11 -10.67 -0.07
CA ASP A 7 9.39 -10.40 -0.70
C ASP A 7 9.36 -11.05 -2.08
N ASN A 8 9.17 -10.21 -3.10
CA ASN A 8 9.22 -10.63 -4.50
C ASN A 8 9.47 -9.44 -5.41
N PHE A 9 10.69 -9.36 -5.92
CA PHE A 9 11.13 -8.30 -6.83
C PHE A 9 10.64 -8.49 -8.27
N ASP A 10 10.15 -9.68 -8.62
CA ASP A 10 9.65 -9.95 -9.96
C ASP A 10 8.22 -9.39 -10.12
N GLY A 11 7.97 -8.78 -11.27
CA GLY A 11 6.62 -8.36 -11.65
C GLY A 11 5.68 -9.55 -11.82
N GLN A 12 4.37 -9.28 -11.73
CA GLN A 12 3.35 -10.30 -11.94
C GLN A 12 3.26 -10.64 -13.43
N LYS A 13 3.77 -11.82 -13.83
CA LYS A 13 3.84 -12.26 -15.23
C LYS A 13 2.50 -12.17 -15.97
N ASP A 14 1.43 -12.58 -15.29
CA ASP A 14 0.06 -12.38 -15.71
C ASP A 14 -0.57 -11.50 -14.65
N LYS A 15 -0.44 -10.17 -14.76
CA LYS A 15 -1.10 -9.20 -13.87
C LYS A 15 -2.60 -9.40 -14.01
N GLN A 16 -3.11 -10.42 -13.34
CA GLN A 16 -4.51 -10.77 -13.37
C GLN A 16 -5.20 -9.57 -12.75
N HIS A 17 -6.02 -8.90 -13.53
CA HIS A 17 -7.16 -8.17 -12.99
C HIS A 17 -8.07 -9.22 -12.35
N SER A 18 -7.63 -9.77 -11.22
CA SER A 18 -8.40 -10.68 -10.40
C SER A 18 -9.72 -9.99 -10.15
N SER A 19 -10.81 -10.53 -10.70
CA SER A 19 -12.16 -10.09 -10.38
C SER A 19 -12.52 -10.38 -8.92
N ALA A 20 -11.71 -11.20 -8.23
CA ALA A 20 -11.88 -11.49 -6.83
C ALA A 20 -11.30 -10.34 -5.99
N PHE A 21 -12.21 -9.53 -5.48
CA PHE A 21 -11.97 -8.58 -4.41
C PHE A 21 -11.76 -9.33 -3.09
N ILE A 22 -10.63 -9.07 -2.41
CA ILE A 22 -10.27 -9.78 -1.16
C ILE A 22 -10.25 -8.81 0.01
N THR A 23 -10.90 -9.17 1.12
CA THR A 23 -10.78 -8.40 2.37
C THR A 23 -9.87 -9.12 3.36
N PHE A 24 -8.93 -8.38 3.95
CA PHE A 24 -8.11 -8.85 5.06
C PHE A 24 -8.57 -8.13 6.34
N PRO A 25 -9.63 -8.63 7.02
CA PRO A 25 -10.30 -7.88 8.08
C PRO A 25 -9.48 -7.73 9.37
N HIS A 26 -8.36 -8.46 9.48
CA HIS A 26 -7.52 -8.52 10.68
C HIS A 26 -6.06 -8.17 10.40
N LEU A 27 -5.71 -7.78 9.17
CA LEU A 27 -4.34 -7.42 8.85
C LEU A 27 -4.05 -6.04 9.43
N GLU A 28 -3.06 -5.98 10.31
CA GLU A 28 -2.63 -4.79 11.06
C GLU A 28 -1.29 -4.26 10.54
N GLN A 29 -0.40 -5.15 10.09
CA GLN A 29 0.89 -4.80 9.51
C GLN A 29 1.07 -5.42 8.13
N LEU A 30 1.52 -4.61 7.17
CA LEU A 30 1.92 -5.04 5.83
C LEU A 30 3.34 -4.57 5.54
N ASP A 31 4.23 -5.51 5.24
CA ASP A 31 5.57 -5.22 4.74
C ASP A 31 5.72 -5.70 3.30
N ILE A 32 5.90 -4.72 2.41
CA ILE A 32 6.08 -4.89 0.97
C ILE A 32 7.31 -4.08 0.49
N THR A 33 8.27 -3.84 1.39
CA THR A 33 9.48 -3.05 1.13
C THR A 33 10.30 -3.61 -0.03
N PHE A 34 10.34 -4.93 -0.14
CA PHE A 34 11.14 -5.67 -1.12
C PHE A 34 10.24 -6.32 -2.18
N THR A 35 9.31 -5.54 -2.72
CA THR A 35 8.35 -6.04 -3.71
C THR A 35 8.31 -5.20 -4.97
N HIS A 36 7.96 -5.84 -6.08
CA HIS A 36 7.60 -5.13 -7.30
C HIS A 36 6.32 -4.30 -7.10
N VAL A 37 6.23 -3.16 -7.81
CA VAL A 37 5.10 -2.21 -7.71
C VAL A 37 3.72 -2.86 -7.94
N ASP A 38 3.65 -3.94 -8.72
CA ASP A 38 2.40 -4.68 -8.95
C ASP A 38 1.77 -5.19 -7.65
N TYR A 39 2.57 -5.61 -6.68
CA TYR A 39 2.08 -6.07 -5.39
C TYR A 39 1.56 -4.90 -4.54
N ALA A 40 2.25 -3.77 -4.58
CA ALA A 40 1.79 -2.56 -3.92
C ALA A 40 0.45 -2.08 -4.51
N GLU A 41 0.27 -2.11 -5.83
CA GLU A 41 -1.04 -1.83 -6.45
C GLU A 41 -2.11 -2.85 -6.03
N GLN A 42 -1.76 -4.12 -5.89
CA GLN A 42 -2.70 -5.17 -5.47
C GLN A 42 -3.20 -4.95 -4.03
N PHE A 43 -2.31 -4.59 -3.10
CA PHE A 43 -2.67 -4.38 -1.70
C PHE A 43 -3.22 -2.99 -1.39
N LEU A 44 -2.71 -1.95 -2.04
CA LEU A 44 -3.12 -0.59 -1.70
C LEU A 44 -4.38 -0.16 -2.44
N PHE A 45 -4.61 -0.60 -3.68
CA PHE A 45 -5.82 -0.20 -4.40
C PHE A 45 -7.08 -0.89 -3.87
N GLU A 46 -8.05 -0.07 -3.48
CA GLU A 46 -9.32 -0.54 -2.93
C GLU A 46 -10.13 -1.40 -3.90
N LYS A 47 -9.88 -1.30 -5.21
CA LYS A 47 -10.54 -2.16 -6.22
C LYS A 47 -10.13 -3.63 -6.11
N ASN A 48 -8.96 -3.90 -5.53
CA ASN A 48 -8.38 -5.24 -5.45
C ASN A 48 -8.54 -5.81 -4.04
N THR A 49 -8.27 -4.99 -3.02
CA THR A 49 -8.28 -5.44 -1.63
C THR A 49 -8.84 -4.40 -0.67
N ARG A 50 -9.38 -4.87 0.46
CA ARG A 50 -9.74 -4.02 1.61
C ARG A 50 -8.95 -4.41 2.84
N LEU A 51 -8.31 -3.41 3.44
CA LEU A 51 -7.44 -3.54 4.62
C LEU A 51 -7.95 -2.65 5.76
N PRO A 52 -9.18 -2.88 6.29
CA PRO A 52 -9.86 -1.95 7.19
C PRO A 52 -9.17 -1.75 8.56
N ARG A 53 -8.14 -2.56 8.86
CA ARG A 53 -7.37 -2.49 10.10
C ARG A 53 -5.88 -2.31 9.88
N LEU A 54 -5.44 -1.93 8.68
CA LEU A 54 -4.02 -1.72 8.43
C LEU A 54 -3.53 -0.48 9.20
N LEU A 55 -2.68 -0.70 10.19
CA LEU A 55 -2.12 0.34 11.06
C LEU A 55 -0.67 0.67 10.68
N GLU A 56 0.05 -0.31 10.13
CA GLU A 56 1.48 -0.18 9.84
C GLU A 56 1.79 -0.67 8.42
N LEU A 57 2.47 0.17 7.64
CA LEU A 57 2.88 -0.12 6.27
C LEU A 57 4.38 0.10 6.11
N HIS A 58 5.09 -0.93 5.65
CA HIS A 58 6.48 -0.84 5.23
C HIS A 58 6.54 -0.93 3.71
N ILE A 59 7.04 0.12 3.06
CA ILE A 59 7.05 0.24 1.60
C ILE A 59 8.18 1.20 1.17
N GLY A 60 8.83 0.94 0.03
CA GLY A 60 9.75 1.91 -0.57
C GLY A 60 9.02 3.19 -1.00
N TYR A 61 9.59 4.36 -0.74
CA TYR A 61 8.92 5.63 -1.04
C TYR A 61 8.62 5.80 -2.53
N ASP A 62 9.55 5.40 -3.40
CA ASP A 62 9.36 5.45 -4.85
C ASP A 62 8.19 4.56 -5.30
N THR A 63 8.05 3.39 -4.69
CA THR A 63 6.93 2.48 -4.98
C THR A 63 5.60 3.09 -4.52
N LEU A 64 5.58 3.67 -3.32
CA LEU A 64 4.41 4.37 -2.80
C LEU A 64 4.01 5.57 -3.69
N ALA A 65 4.99 6.36 -4.13
CA ALA A 65 4.78 7.47 -5.04
C ALA A 65 4.26 7.00 -6.41
N MET A 66 4.78 5.89 -6.95
CA MET A 66 4.29 5.30 -8.19
C MET A 66 2.83 4.85 -8.06
N VAL A 67 2.48 4.08 -7.03
CA VAL A 67 1.11 3.56 -6.83
C VAL A 67 0.09 4.68 -6.64
N THR A 68 0.46 5.70 -5.85
CA THR A 68 -0.40 6.85 -5.58
C THR A 68 -0.38 7.90 -6.69
N ASN A 69 0.42 7.70 -7.75
CA ASN A 69 0.70 8.72 -8.76
C ASN A 69 1.09 10.07 -8.14
N ASN A 70 2.12 10.05 -7.28
CA ASN A 70 2.54 11.18 -6.44
C ASN A 70 1.38 11.75 -5.62
N PHE A 71 0.60 10.89 -4.97
CA PHE A 71 -0.53 11.27 -4.12
C PHE A 71 -1.66 12.02 -4.85
N THR A 72 -1.90 11.66 -6.12
CA THR A 72 -3.03 12.20 -6.91
C THR A 72 -4.07 11.14 -7.29
N ASN A 73 -3.78 9.85 -7.10
CA ASN A 73 -4.68 8.72 -7.35
C ASN A 73 -5.37 8.21 -6.08
N ASP A 74 -6.65 8.55 -5.91
CA ASP A 74 -7.44 8.21 -4.72
C ASP A 74 -7.69 6.70 -4.50
N LEU A 75 -7.37 5.83 -5.47
CA LEU A 75 -7.61 4.38 -5.33
C LEU A 75 -6.91 3.75 -4.13
N ALA A 76 -5.79 4.31 -3.69
CA ALA A 76 -5.05 3.82 -2.51
C ALA A 76 -5.53 4.45 -1.19
N ARG A 77 -6.29 5.55 -1.27
CA ARG A 77 -6.57 6.43 -0.13
C ARG A 77 -7.33 5.73 0.99
N PHE A 78 -8.31 4.89 0.65
CA PHE A 78 -9.09 4.17 1.65
C PHE A 78 -8.22 3.26 2.51
N ASN A 79 -7.43 2.38 1.87
CA ASN A 79 -6.57 1.43 2.58
C ASN A 79 -5.43 2.14 3.33
N CYS A 80 -4.96 3.30 2.86
CA CYS A 80 -3.95 4.07 3.56
C CYS A 80 -4.48 4.88 4.76
N SER A 81 -5.78 5.21 4.78
CA SER A 81 -6.35 6.17 5.73
C SER A 81 -6.24 5.80 7.21
N GLN A 82 -6.06 4.50 7.51
CA GLN A 82 -5.96 3.98 8.88
C GLN A 82 -4.52 3.81 9.36
N ILE A 83 -3.53 4.04 8.49
CA ILE A 83 -2.12 3.87 8.80
C ILE A 83 -1.67 4.93 9.80
N LYS A 84 -1.07 4.46 10.89
CA LYS A 84 -0.48 5.25 11.99
C LYS A 84 1.05 5.15 12.02
N CYS A 85 1.61 4.21 11.28
CA CYS A 85 3.05 4.06 11.12
C CYS A 85 3.37 3.74 9.67
N LEU A 86 4.04 4.66 8.98
CA LEU A 86 4.59 4.45 7.64
C LEU A 86 6.10 4.36 7.76
N VAL A 87 6.66 3.22 7.37
CA VAL A 87 8.09 2.98 7.35
C VAL A 87 8.55 2.95 5.90
N THR A 88 9.39 3.90 5.53
CA THR A 88 10.04 3.94 4.22
C THR A 88 11.55 3.76 4.37
N LYS A 89 12.18 3.14 3.38
CA LYS A 89 13.63 2.95 3.36
C LYS A 89 14.35 4.27 3.07
N GLU A 90 13.76 5.10 2.22
CA GLU A 90 14.30 6.38 1.78
C GLU A 90 13.81 7.54 2.67
N LEU A 91 14.66 8.56 2.84
CA LEU A 91 14.23 9.85 3.37
C LEU A 91 13.32 10.52 2.35
N TYR A 92 12.16 11.03 2.80
CA TYR A 92 11.23 11.73 1.95
C TYR A 92 10.74 13.02 2.61
N VAL A 93 10.31 13.96 1.77
CA VAL A 93 9.57 15.15 2.19
C VAL A 93 8.12 14.92 1.77
N PRO A 94 7.16 14.85 2.71
CA PRO A 94 5.75 14.68 2.37
C PRO A 94 5.28 15.75 1.37
N PRO A 95 4.76 15.37 0.19
CA PRO A 95 4.16 16.33 -0.73
C PRO A 95 2.86 16.90 -0.17
N LYS A 96 2.34 17.98 -0.79
CA LYS A 96 1.18 18.73 -0.31
C LYS A 96 -0.02 17.85 0.05
N ASP A 97 -0.32 16.85 -0.78
CA ASP A 97 -1.51 16.01 -0.65
C ASP A 97 -1.28 14.72 0.15
N PHE A 98 -0.07 14.52 0.71
CA PHE A 98 0.29 13.34 1.50
C PHE A 98 -0.68 13.07 2.66
N HIS A 99 -1.08 14.13 3.37
CA HIS A 99 -2.00 14.07 4.51
C HIS A 99 -3.40 13.54 4.14
N LEU A 100 -3.79 13.57 2.85
CA LEU A 100 -5.06 13.01 2.40
C LEU A 100 -5.06 11.47 2.39
N TYR A 101 -3.88 10.87 2.22
CA TYR A 101 -3.67 9.41 2.20
C TYR A 101 -3.37 8.87 3.59
N PHE A 102 -2.64 9.64 4.39
CA PHE A 102 -2.23 9.26 5.74
C PHE A 102 -2.63 10.31 6.78
N PRO A 103 -3.94 10.49 7.06
CA PRO A 103 -4.43 11.53 7.94
C PRO A 103 -4.10 11.30 9.44
N LEU A 104 -3.55 10.14 9.80
CA LEU A 104 -3.20 9.76 11.16
C LEU A 104 -1.67 9.78 11.43
N LEU A 105 -0.87 10.21 10.45
CA LEU A 105 0.59 10.40 10.57
C LEU A 105 0.96 11.84 10.94
#